data_AF-A0A3N5HKI8-F1
#
_entry.id   AF-A0A3N5HKI8-F1
#
_cell.length_a   1.000
_cell.length_b   1.000
_cell.length_c   1.000
_cell.angle_alpha   90.00
_cell.angle_beta   90.00
_cell.angle_gamma   90.00
#
_symmetry.space_group_name_H-M   'P 1'
#
loop_
_entity.id
_entity.type
_entity.pdbx_description
1 polymer ?
#
loop_
_entity_poly.entity_id
_entity_poly.type
_entity_poly.pdbx_seq_one_letter_code
_entity_poly.pdbx_strand_id
1 'polypeptide(L)'
;MRMKKTLITGAVVAALAVAGAAVAQKDTRGVTATEIVLGMHTDLSGPAATYGVSSSNAVKMRFDEVNEKGGIHGRKIRLVVEDTQYQVPRAVQAGTKLINRDRIFAMVAPLGTPMNNALFKDQFEAGVPNLFPLSAARSMYEPFHKLKFYGAASYVDQIRAGIQYF
;
A
#
# COMPACT_ATOMS: atom_id res chain seq x y z
N MET A 1 38.92 -60.84 -14.06
CA MET A 1 39.23 -59.68 -14.95
C MET A 1 38.05 -59.51 -15.89
N ARG A 2 37.29 -58.42 -16.03
CA ARG A 2 37.28 -57.04 -15.54
C ARG A 2 35.82 -56.57 -15.60
N MET A 3 35.39 -55.83 -14.58
CA MET A 3 34.14 -55.05 -14.52
C MET A 3 34.03 -54.08 -15.72
N LYS A 4 32.81 -53.91 -16.25
CA LYS A 4 32.35 -52.61 -16.80
C LYS A 4 30.89 -52.36 -16.37
N LYS A 5 30.75 -51.87 -15.14
CA LYS A 5 29.56 -51.13 -14.68
C LYS A 5 29.68 -49.72 -15.27
N THR A 6 28.97 -49.41 -16.34
CA THR A 6 28.89 -48.03 -16.83
C THR A 6 27.60 -47.88 -17.60
N LEU A 7 26.48 -47.52 -16.94
CA LEU A 7 25.27 -47.04 -17.63
C LEU A 7 24.19 -46.41 -16.70
N ILE A 8 24.47 -46.09 -15.43
CA ILE A 8 23.46 -45.52 -14.50
C ILE A 8 23.68 -44.02 -14.20
N THR A 9 24.72 -43.38 -14.74
CA THR A 9 25.07 -42.01 -14.33
C THR A 9 24.32 -40.88 -15.06
N GLY A 10 23.48 -41.19 -16.05
CA GLY A 10 22.85 -40.16 -16.92
C GLY A 10 21.51 -39.59 -16.43
N ALA A 11 20.78 -40.30 -15.54
CA ALA A 11 19.41 -39.93 -15.19
C ALA A 11 19.28 -39.05 -13.94
N VAL A 12 20.35 -38.88 -13.15
CA VAL A 12 20.27 -38.12 -11.88
C VAL A 12 20.56 -36.62 -12.08
N VAL A 13 21.23 -36.23 -13.18
CA VAL A 13 21.58 -34.82 -13.42
C VAL A 13 20.39 -34.02 -13.98
N ALA A 14 19.42 -34.66 -14.64
CA ALA A 14 18.23 -33.98 -15.16
C ALA A 14 17.18 -33.65 -14.06
N ALA A 15 17.22 -34.32 -12.91
CA ALA A 15 16.29 -34.08 -11.80
C ALA A 15 16.69 -32.89 -10.90
N LEU A 16 17.92 -32.40 -11.01
CA LEU A 16 18.42 -31.27 -10.21
C LEU A 16 18.25 -29.90 -10.89
N ALA A 17 17.88 -29.86 -12.17
CA ALA A 17 17.72 -28.61 -12.91
C ALA A 17 16.35 -27.92 -12.72
N VAL A 18 15.36 -28.58 -12.11
CA VAL A 18 14.01 -28.01 -11.90
C VAL A 18 13.84 -27.42 -10.48
N ALA A 19 14.83 -27.57 -9.60
CA ALA A 19 14.80 -27.00 -8.24
C ALA A 19 15.34 -25.56 -8.15
N GLY A 20 15.80 -24.98 -9.27
CA GLY A 20 16.51 -23.71 -9.34
C GLY A 20 15.64 -22.51 -9.67
N ALA A 21 14.58 -22.22 -8.91
CA ALA A 21 13.95 -20.89 -8.90
C ALA A 21 13.04 -20.65 -7.68
N ALA A 22 13.34 -21.25 -6.52
CA ALA A 22 12.78 -20.72 -5.27
C ALA A 22 13.58 -19.47 -4.91
N VAL A 23 13.33 -18.38 -5.64
CA VAL A 23 13.80 -17.05 -5.24
C VAL A 23 13.26 -16.84 -3.84
N ALA A 24 14.13 -16.73 -2.84
CA ALA A 24 13.72 -16.44 -1.47
C ALA A 24 12.90 -15.15 -1.51
N GLN A 25 11.57 -15.27 -1.47
CA GLN A 25 10.66 -14.13 -1.51
C GLN A 25 10.90 -13.39 -0.19
N LYS A 26 11.66 -12.29 -0.27
CA LYS A 26 11.90 -11.40 0.86
C LYS A 26 10.55 -11.11 1.51
N ASP A 27 10.42 -11.42 2.81
CA ASP A 27 9.20 -11.20 3.59
C ASP A 27 8.87 -9.70 3.55
N THR A 28 8.04 -9.35 2.58
CA THR A 28 7.64 -7.98 2.30
C THR A 28 6.30 -7.82 2.97
N ARG A 29 6.27 -7.01 4.03
CA ARG A 29 5.07 -6.72 4.81
C ARG A 29 3.86 -6.47 3.89
N GLY A 30 2.76 -7.16 4.17
CA GLY A 30 1.52 -6.98 3.41
C GLY A 30 1.54 -7.55 2.00
N VAL A 31 2.57 -8.29 1.60
CA VAL A 31 2.66 -8.98 0.32
C VAL A 31 2.89 -10.47 0.54
N THR A 32 1.94 -11.29 0.11
CA THR A 32 2.04 -12.75 0.18
C THR A 32 2.28 -13.33 -1.21
N ALA A 33 2.22 -14.66 -1.34
CA ALA A 33 2.23 -15.31 -2.65
C ALA A 33 0.97 -14.98 -3.48
N THR A 34 -0.14 -14.62 -2.83
CA THR A 34 -1.47 -14.49 -3.45
C THR A 34 -2.08 -13.11 -3.32
N GLU A 35 -1.61 -12.26 -2.39
CA GLU A 35 -2.23 -10.98 -2.08
C GLU A 35 -1.24 -9.84 -1.87
N ILE A 36 -1.71 -8.62 -2.15
CA ILE A 36 -1.12 -7.35 -1.72
C ILE A 36 -2.17 -6.63 -0.88
N VAL A 37 -1.88 -6.40 0.39
CA VAL A 37 -2.80 -5.77 1.34
C VAL A 37 -2.54 -4.27 1.38
N LEU A 38 -3.55 -3.48 1.05
CA LEU A 38 -3.50 -2.01 1.10
C LEU A 38 -4.50 -1.51 2.16
N GLY A 39 -4.15 -0.44 2.86
CA GLY A 39 -5.02 0.18 3.86
C GLY A 39 -5.48 1.56 3.44
N MET A 40 -6.67 1.95 3.84
CA MET A 40 -7.20 3.31 3.68
C MET A 40 -7.95 3.68 4.96
N HIS A 41 -7.49 4.71 5.67
CA HIS A 41 -8.35 5.36 6.66
C HIS A 41 -9.07 6.52 5.98
N THR A 42 -10.38 6.60 6.16
CA THR A 42 -11.20 7.63 5.55
C THR A 42 -12.47 7.85 6.35
N ASP A 43 -13.31 8.79 5.94
CA ASP A 43 -14.55 9.10 6.64
C ASP A 43 -15.71 8.42 5.93
N LEU A 44 -16.16 7.29 6.47
CA LEU A 44 -17.35 6.58 5.97
C LEU A 44 -18.63 7.08 6.67
N SER A 45 -18.47 7.76 7.81
CA SER A 45 -19.52 8.48 8.50
C SER A 45 -19.02 9.82 9.03
N GLY A 46 -19.90 10.61 9.65
CA GLY A 46 -19.56 11.93 10.15
C GLY A 46 -19.53 13.02 9.06
N PRO A 47 -18.97 14.21 9.37
CA PRO A 47 -19.14 15.41 8.55
C PRO A 47 -18.46 15.36 7.18
N ALA A 48 -17.44 14.51 7.02
CA ALA A 48 -16.70 14.35 5.77
C ALA A 48 -17.12 13.09 4.97
N ALA A 49 -18.22 12.42 5.36
CA ALA A 49 -18.65 11.15 4.79
C ALA A 49 -18.78 11.17 3.26
N THR A 50 -19.32 12.25 2.69
CA THR A 50 -19.48 12.38 1.23
C THR A 50 -18.15 12.24 0.49
N TYR A 51 -17.06 12.76 1.04
CA TYR A 51 -15.72 12.64 0.45
C TYR A 51 -15.15 11.24 0.65
N GLY A 52 -15.25 10.67 1.86
CA GLY A 52 -14.64 9.38 2.17
C GLY A 52 -15.37 8.19 1.52
N VAL A 53 -16.70 8.22 1.44
CA VAL A 53 -17.48 7.23 0.69
C VAL A 53 -17.16 7.28 -0.80
N SER A 54 -17.18 8.47 -1.40
CA SER A 54 -16.93 8.61 -2.84
C SER A 54 -15.51 8.18 -3.22
N SER A 55 -14.50 8.60 -2.45
CA SER A 55 -13.11 8.23 -2.70
C SER A 55 -12.83 6.75 -2.47
N SER A 56 -13.35 6.15 -1.39
CA SER A 56 -13.15 4.72 -1.13
C SER A 56 -13.80 3.84 -2.19
N ASN A 57 -14.98 4.21 -2.67
CA ASN A 57 -15.63 3.54 -3.80
C ASN A 57 -14.78 3.63 -5.08
N ALA A 58 -14.21 4.79 -5.38
CA ALA A 58 -13.36 4.97 -6.56
C ALA A 58 -12.06 4.13 -6.48
N VAL A 59 -11.40 4.12 -5.32
CA VAL A 59 -10.20 3.29 -5.09
C VAL A 59 -10.55 1.80 -5.21
N LYS A 60 -11.65 1.37 -4.58
CA LYS A 60 -12.13 -0.01 -4.65
C LYS A 60 -12.41 -0.41 -6.10
N MET A 61 -13.17 0.39 -6.84
CA MET A 61 -13.48 0.14 -8.25
C MET A 61 -12.22 -0.07 -9.09
N ARG A 62 -11.18 0.76 -8.88
CA ARG A 62 -9.92 0.62 -9.60
C ARG A 62 -9.19 -0.67 -9.25
N PHE A 63 -9.15 -1.06 -7.98
CA PHE A 63 -8.49 -2.30 -7.57
C PHE A 63 -9.26 -3.55 -7.96
N ASP A 64 -10.58 -3.50 -7.98
CA ASP A 64 -11.43 -4.56 -8.51
C ASP A 64 -11.13 -4.80 -9.99
N GLU A 65 -11.05 -3.74 -10.81
CA GLU A 65 -10.68 -3.83 -12.23
C GLU A 65 -9.28 -4.48 -12.43
N VAL A 66 -8.30 -4.11 -11.59
CA VAL A 66 -6.96 -4.72 -11.62
C VAL A 66 -7.04 -6.20 -11.23
N ASN A 67 -7.84 -6.54 -10.23
CA ASN A 67 -8.04 -7.91 -9.80
C ASN A 67 -8.72 -8.75 -10.87
N GLU A 68 -9.75 -8.24 -11.54
CA GLU A 68 -10.43 -8.91 -12.66
C GLU A 68 -9.45 -9.24 -13.80
N LYS A 69 -8.46 -8.37 -14.03
CA LYS A 69 -7.38 -8.56 -15.02
C LYS A 69 -6.25 -9.49 -14.56
N GLY A 70 -6.46 -10.25 -13.49
CA GLY A 70 -5.49 -11.23 -12.96
C GLY A 70 -4.59 -10.70 -11.83
N GLY A 71 -4.77 -9.45 -11.40
CA GLY A 71 -3.99 -8.85 -10.33
C GLY A 71 -2.59 -8.41 -10.75
N ILE A 72 -1.72 -8.15 -9.77
CA ILE A 72 -0.34 -7.70 -9.99
C ILE A 72 0.60 -8.88 -9.77
N HIS A 73 1.28 -9.32 -10.83
CA HIS A 73 2.16 -10.50 -10.79
C HIS A 73 1.47 -11.74 -10.17
N GLY A 74 0.19 -11.95 -10.52
CA GLY A 74 -0.64 -13.04 -10.00
C GLY A 74 -1.19 -12.83 -8.58
N ARG A 75 -0.95 -11.67 -7.95
CA ARG A 75 -1.46 -11.33 -6.61
C ARG A 75 -2.68 -10.42 -6.70
N LYS A 76 -3.72 -10.73 -5.93
CA LYS A 76 -4.90 -9.87 -5.80
C LYS A 76 -4.65 -8.74 -4.81
N ILE A 77 -5.17 -7.56 -5.09
CA ILE A 77 -5.16 -6.44 -4.18
C ILE A 77 -6.32 -6.61 -3.20
N ARG A 78 -6.02 -6.60 -1.90
CA ARG A 78 -7.01 -6.57 -0.82
C ARG A 78 -6.96 -5.20 -0.14
N LEU A 79 -7.98 -4.38 -0.37
CA LEU A 79 -8.13 -3.09 0.29
C LEU A 79 -8.88 -3.26 1.63
N VAL A 80 -8.29 -2.76 2.71
CA VAL A 80 -8.93 -2.64 4.02
C VAL A 80 -9.24 -1.16 4.27
N VAL A 81 -10.51 -0.84 4.49
CA VAL A 81 -10.98 0.53 4.71
C VAL A 81 -11.47 0.67 6.15
N GLU A 82 -11.01 1.70 6.84
CA GLU A 82 -11.40 2.02 8.21
C GLU A 82 -12.03 3.41 8.30
N ASP A 83 -13.12 3.52 9.07
CA ASP A 83 -13.85 4.78 9.28
C ASP A 83 -13.23 5.62 10.41
N THR A 84 -12.83 6.84 10.08
CA THR A 84 -12.26 7.80 11.02
C THR A 84 -13.25 8.83 11.55
N GLN A 85 -14.44 8.94 10.97
CA GLN A 85 -15.49 9.90 11.37
C GLN A 85 -15.02 11.36 11.49
N TYR A 86 -13.95 11.70 10.76
CA TYR A 86 -13.23 12.95 10.81
C TYR A 86 -12.69 13.29 12.21
N GLN A 87 -12.28 12.28 12.97
CA GLN A 87 -11.72 12.42 14.33
C GLN A 87 -10.31 11.84 14.41
N VAL A 88 -9.36 12.63 14.90
CA VAL A 88 -7.95 12.22 15.06
C VAL A 88 -7.80 10.98 15.95
N PRO A 89 -8.46 10.86 17.12
CA PRO A 89 -8.34 9.65 17.94
C PRO A 89 -8.79 8.37 17.23
N ARG A 90 -9.85 8.46 16.41
CA ARG A 90 -10.31 7.33 15.59
C ARG A 90 -9.35 7.01 14.46
N ALA A 91 -8.74 8.03 13.83
CA ALA A 91 -7.68 7.81 12.85
C ALA A 91 -6.46 7.09 13.44
N VAL A 92 -6.05 7.43 14.67
CA VAL A 92 -4.96 6.72 15.36
C VAL A 92 -5.32 5.25 15.59
N GLN A 93 -6.55 4.96 16.04
CA GLN A 93 -7.03 3.58 16.23
C GLN A 93 -7.08 2.80 14.91
N ALA A 94 -7.68 3.39 13.87
CA ALA A 94 -7.76 2.84 12.53
C ALA A 94 -6.37 2.57 11.94
N GLY A 95 -5.47 3.54 12.00
CA GLY A 95 -4.10 3.42 11.52
C GLY A 95 -3.32 2.35 12.28
N THR A 96 -3.44 2.29 13.61
CA THR A 96 -2.80 1.25 14.44
C THR A 96 -3.28 -0.15 14.02
N LYS A 97 -4.58 -0.31 13.77
CA LYS A 97 -5.17 -1.57 13.30
C LYS A 97 -4.62 -1.96 11.92
N LEU A 98 -4.69 -1.04 10.95
CA LEU A 98 -4.19 -1.24 9.59
C LEU A 98 -2.68 -1.58 9.60
N ILE A 99 -1.90 -0.85 10.39
CA ILE A 99 -0.46 -1.03 10.48
C ILE A 99 -0.15 -2.34 11.22
N ASN A 100 -0.60 -2.53 12.45
CA ASN A 100 -0.08 -3.64 13.26
C ASN A 100 -0.82 -4.95 13.04
N ARG A 101 -2.15 -4.90 12.92
CA ARG A 101 -2.99 -6.09 12.80
C ARG A 101 -3.16 -6.54 11.36
N ASP A 102 -3.58 -5.64 10.49
CA ASP A 102 -3.86 -5.98 9.08
C ASP A 102 -2.58 -6.05 8.24
N ARG A 103 -1.44 -5.59 8.80
CA ARG A 103 -0.09 -5.64 8.21
C ARG A 103 -0.05 -5.10 6.78
N ILE A 104 -0.75 -3.99 6.51
CA ILE A 104 -0.80 -3.37 5.17
C ILE A 104 0.59 -3.11 4.61
N PHE A 105 0.76 -3.32 3.30
CA PHE A 105 1.94 -2.95 2.55
C PHE A 105 2.06 -1.43 2.45
N ALA A 106 0.99 -0.73 2.11
CA ALA A 106 0.93 0.72 1.95
C ALA A 106 -0.41 1.28 2.41
N MET A 107 -0.40 2.54 2.86
CA MET A 107 -1.60 3.32 3.11
C MET A 107 -1.93 4.15 1.88
N VAL A 108 -3.11 3.97 1.30
CA VAL A 108 -3.52 4.53 0.02
C VAL A 108 -4.70 5.48 0.17
N ALA A 109 -4.59 6.65 -0.46
CA ALA A 109 -5.62 7.69 -0.45
C ALA A 109 -6.23 8.04 0.93
N PRO A 110 -5.46 8.07 2.03
CA PRO A 110 -6.03 8.42 3.34
C PRO A 110 -6.56 9.85 3.36
N LEU A 111 -7.72 10.05 3.98
CA LEU A 111 -8.39 11.35 4.07
C LEU A 111 -8.03 12.10 5.36
N GLY A 112 -7.90 13.42 5.27
CA GLY A 112 -7.75 14.33 6.40
C GLY A 112 -6.30 14.65 6.77
N THR A 113 -5.97 15.95 6.87
CA THR A 113 -4.63 16.42 7.23
C THR A 113 -4.19 16.02 8.64
N PRO A 114 -4.95 16.32 9.72
CA PRO A 114 -4.49 15.98 11.06
C PRO A 114 -4.49 14.47 11.31
N MET A 115 -5.36 13.72 10.62
CA MET A 115 -5.41 12.24 10.65
C MET A 115 -4.11 11.64 10.08
N ASN A 116 -3.72 12.07 8.88
CA ASN A 116 -2.45 11.66 8.27
C ASN A 116 -1.25 12.03 9.14
N ASN A 117 -1.21 13.29 9.62
CA ASN A 117 -0.11 13.79 10.45
C ASN A 117 0.09 12.94 11.72
N ALA A 118 -1.00 12.51 12.36
CA ALA A 118 -0.95 11.69 13.56
C ALA A 118 -0.37 10.28 13.31
N LEU A 119 -0.44 9.77 12.07
CA LEU A 119 -0.01 8.42 11.72
C LEU A 119 1.36 8.35 11.04
N PHE A 120 1.95 9.48 10.64
CA PHE A 120 3.21 9.45 9.89
C PHE A 120 4.35 8.78 10.66
N LYS A 121 4.51 9.07 11.95
CA LYS A 121 5.56 8.45 12.77
C LYS A 121 5.44 6.92 12.74
N ASP A 122 4.25 6.40 13.06
CA ASP A 122 4.00 4.96 13.14
C ASP A 122 4.12 4.28 11.77
N GLN A 123 3.66 4.93 10.70
CA GLN A 123 3.86 4.45 9.32
C GLN A 123 5.35 4.36 8.98
N PHE A 124 6.15 5.37 9.34
CA PHE A 124 7.57 5.40 9.00
C PHE A 124 8.37 4.35 9.75
N GLU A 125 8.10 4.17 11.04
CA GLU A 125 8.71 3.12 11.86
C GLU A 125 8.35 1.72 11.37
N ALA A 126 7.11 1.52 10.90
CA ALA A 126 6.65 0.26 10.31
C ALA A 126 7.09 0.05 8.86
N GLY A 127 7.74 1.03 8.23
CA GLY A 127 8.12 0.97 6.81
C GLY A 127 6.93 1.02 5.83
N VAL A 128 5.79 1.56 6.26
CA VAL A 128 4.56 1.69 5.46
C VAL A 128 4.57 3.02 4.70
N PRO A 129 4.61 3.03 3.36
CA PRO A 129 4.46 4.24 2.58
C PRO A 129 3.03 4.78 2.62
N ASN A 130 2.93 6.09 2.65
CA ASN A 130 1.70 6.86 2.49
C ASN A 130 1.60 7.34 1.04
N LEU A 131 0.61 6.82 0.32
CA LEU A 131 0.44 6.99 -1.11
C LEU A 131 -0.77 7.86 -1.41
N PHE A 132 -0.52 9.01 -2.04
CA PHE A 132 -1.51 9.92 -2.60
C PHE A 132 -2.60 10.32 -1.59
N PRO A 133 -2.24 10.88 -0.41
CA PRO A 133 -3.23 11.30 0.58
C PRO A 133 -4.20 12.33 -0.01
N LEU A 134 -5.47 12.26 0.40
CA LEU A 134 -6.53 13.19 -0.01
C LEU A 134 -6.47 14.47 0.82
N SER A 135 -5.30 15.10 0.80
CA SER A 135 -4.98 16.38 1.44
C SER A 135 -3.88 17.05 0.63
N ALA A 136 -3.96 18.37 0.48
CA ALA A 136 -2.90 19.16 -0.16
C ALA A 136 -2.02 19.93 0.83
N ALA A 137 -2.03 19.53 2.10
CA ALA A 137 -1.19 20.16 3.11
C ALA A 137 0.30 19.93 2.80
N ARG A 138 1.14 20.94 3.06
CA ARG A 138 2.60 20.80 2.90
C ARG A 138 3.15 19.60 3.66
N SER A 139 2.58 19.28 4.82
CA SER A 139 3.00 18.13 5.62
C SER A 139 2.86 16.79 4.89
N MET A 140 2.10 16.70 3.80
CA MET A 140 1.98 15.48 2.98
C MET A 140 3.26 15.17 2.19
N TYR A 141 4.15 16.14 2.01
CA TYR A 141 5.43 15.96 1.28
C TYR A 141 6.64 16.61 1.98
N GLU A 142 6.42 17.53 2.92
CA GLU A 142 7.45 18.19 3.74
C GLU A 142 7.41 17.75 5.23
N PRO A 143 8.57 17.63 5.91
CA PRO A 143 9.89 17.50 5.29
C PRO A 143 9.92 16.26 4.39
N PHE A 144 10.88 16.23 3.44
CA PHE A 144 11.05 15.08 2.57
C PHE A 144 11.21 13.81 3.41
N HIS A 145 10.43 12.80 3.06
CA HIS A 145 10.56 11.47 3.62
C HIS A 145 10.32 10.46 2.50
N LYS A 146 11.19 9.46 2.38
CA LYS A 146 11.13 8.46 1.28
C LYS A 146 9.83 7.64 1.23
N LEU A 147 9.02 7.71 2.30
CA LEU A 147 7.73 7.01 2.41
C LEU A 147 6.52 7.95 2.22
N LYS A 148 6.73 9.22 1.89
CA LYS A 148 5.66 10.15 1.50
C LYS A 148 5.60 10.25 -0.02
N PHE A 149 4.51 9.80 -0.61
CA PHE A 149 4.27 9.90 -2.06
C PHE A 149 3.06 10.79 -2.28
N TYR A 150 3.32 12.03 -2.65
CA TYR A 150 2.30 13.04 -2.87
C TYR A 150 2.10 13.28 -4.37
N GLY A 151 0.86 13.48 -4.81
CA GLY A 151 0.48 13.49 -6.23
C GLY A 151 -0.25 14.75 -6.71
N ALA A 152 -0.25 15.84 -5.94
CA ALA A 152 -0.97 17.07 -6.28
C ALA A 152 -0.15 18.32 -5.99
N ALA A 153 -0.64 19.49 -6.41
CA ALA A 153 -0.08 20.77 -5.99
C ALA A 153 -0.54 21.10 -4.56
N SER A 154 0.33 21.67 -3.73
CA SER A 154 -0.02 21.99 -2.34
C SER A 154 -1.05 23.12 -2.25
N TYR A 155 -1.77 23.22 -1.13
CA TYR A 155 -2.70 24.35 -0.89
C TYR A 155 -2.00 25.70 -1.08
N VAL A 156 -0.72 25.81 -0.68
CA VAL A 156 0.00 27.07 -0.82
C VAL A 156 0.39 27.35 -2.27
N ASP A 157 0.77 26.34 -3.04
CA ASP A 157 1.08 26.54 -4.46
C ASP A 157 -0.17 26.90 -5.26
N GLN A 158 -1.31 26.28 -4.92
CA GLN A 158 -2.61 26.62 -5.51
C GLN A 158 -2.96 28.09 -5.24
N ILE A 159 -2.87 28.56 -3.99
CA ILE A 159 -3.15 29.96 -3.66
C ILE A 159 -2.13 30.91 -4.28
N ARG A 160 -0.83 30.58 -4.22
CA ARG A 160 0.24 31.40 -4.81
C ARG A 160 0.05 31.57 -6.31
N ALA A 161 -0.35 30.52 -7.03
CA ALA A 161 -0.67 30.61 -8.45
C ALA A 161 -1.94 31.43 -8.68
N GLY A 162 -2.97 31.22 -7.86
CA GLY A 162 -4.26 31.92 -7.98
C GLY A 162 -4.16 33.44 -7.82
N ILE A 163 -3.35 33.93 -6.86
CA ILE A 163 -3.20 35.37 -6.62
C ILE A 163 -2.50 36.12 -7.76
N GLN A 164 -1.86 35.44 -8.71
CA GLN A 164 -1.24 36.10 -9.87
C GLN A 164 -2.27 36.66 -10.86
N TYR A 165 -3.54 36.30 -10.70
CA TYR A 165 -4.64 36.71 -11.57
C TYR A 165 -5.53 37.82 -10.95
N PHE A 166 -5.16 38.35 -9.79
CA PHE A 166 -5.83 39.45 -9.10
C PHE A 166 -4.82 40.53 -8.73
#